data_AF-A0A8C4VSD6-F1
#
_entry.id   AF-A0A8C4VSD6-F1
#
_cell.length_a   1.000
_cell.length_b   1.000
_cell.length_c   1.000
_cell.angle_alpha   90.00
_cell.angle_beta   90.00
_cell.angle_gamma   90.00
#
_symmetry.space_group_name_H-M   'P 1'
#
loop_
_entity.id
_entity.type
_entity.pdbx_description
1 polymer ?
#
loop_
_entity_poly.entity_id
_entity_poly.type
_entity_poly.pdbx_seq_one_letter_code
_entity_poly.pdbx_strand_id
1 'polypeptide(L)'
;MPAQAELDVLLQKATRRRLAKFDELRGKVTQTGEFWDVVVITAADKKQELAYQQQLSEKLKRKELPLGVHYHVFVDPPGPKIGNGGSTLHVLQCLEEIYGDKWTSLIIIIIHSDTDRCQVAVPDGGKSTYSRGASHICGLHLPLFLG
;
A
#
# COMPACT_ATOMS: atom_id res chain seq x y z
N MET A 1 -8.30 -21.29 30.40
CA MET A 1 -7.33 -20.70 29.45
C MET A 1 -7.46 -19.17 29.44
N PRO A 2 -6.91 -18.44 30.44
CA PRO A 2 -7.04 -16.98 30.53
C PRO A 2 -5.97 -16.19 29.74
N ALA A 3 -4.82 -16.79 29.42
CA ALA A 3 -3.69 -16.08 28.79
C ALA A 3 -3.96 -15.62 27.35
N GLN A 4 -4.75 -16.39 26.57
CA GLN A 4 -5.06 -16.03 25.18
C GLN A 4 -5.95 -14.78 25.09
N ALA A 5 -6.98 -14.71 25.94
CA ALA A 5 -7.88 -13.56 25.98
C ALA A 5 -7.15 -12.27 26.38
N GLU A 6 -6.19 -12.35 27.29
CA GLU A 6 -5.37 -11.20 27.68
C GLU A 6 -4.45 -10.73 26.54
N LEU A 7 -3.83 -11.67 25.81
CA LEU A 7 -3.03 -11.37 24.62
C LEU A 7 -3.87 -10.71 23.53
N ASP A 8 -5.08 -11.22 23.26
CA ASP A 8 -5.97 -10.68 22.24
C ASP A 8 -6.38 -9.23 22.56
N VAL A 9 -6.64 -8.92 23.84
CA VAL A 9 -6.94 -7.56 24.29
C VAL A 9 -5.74 -6.63 24.10
N LEU A 10 -4.53 -7.09 24.39
CA LEU A 10 -3.30 -6.32 24.18
C LEU A 10 -3.06 -6.04 22.69
N LEU A 11 -3.23 -7.04 21.83
CA LEU A 11 -3.13 -6.88 20.39
C LEU A 11 -4.18 -5.90 19.86
N GLN A 12 -5.43 -6.03 20.30
CA GLN A 12 -6.50 -5.11 19.90
C GLN A 12 -6.17 -3.66 20.31
N LYS A 13 -5.65 -3.46 21.52
CA LYS A 13 -5.24 -2.14 22.02
C LYS A 13 -4.08 -1.57 21.21
N ALA A 14 -3.08 -2.39 20.88
CA ALA A 14 -1.96 -1.98 20.03
C ALA A 14 -2.43 -1.58 18.64
N THR A 15 -3.30 -2.38 18.00
CA THR A 15 -3.90 -2.07 16.69
C THR A 15 -4.69 -0.77 16.72
N ARG A 16 -5.52 -0.54 17.75
CA ARG A 16 -6.27 0.73 17.88
C ARG A 16 -5.34 1.93 18.01
N ARG A 17 -4.25 1.81 18.78
CA ARG A 17 -3.27 2.90 18.94
C ARG A 17 -2.60 3.25 17.60
N ARG A 18 -2.23 2.22 16.84
CA ARG A 18 -1.63 2.33 15.51
C ARG A 18 -2.56 3.02 14.51
N LEU A 19 -3.82 2.57 14.46
CA LEU A 19 -4.86 3.18 13.62
C LEU A 19 -5.13 4.64 14.00
N ALA A 20 -5.23 4.95 15.30
CA ALA A 20 -5.42 6.33 15.76
C ALA A 20 -4.25 7.24 15.35
N LYS A 21 -3.01 6.77 15.51
CA LYS A 21 -1.82 7.50 15.05
C LYS A 21 -1.87 7.73 13.54
N PHE A 22 -2.26 6.71 12.76
CA PHE A 22 -2.39 6.85 11.31
C PHE A 22 -3.46 7.88 10.93
N ASP A 23 -4.62 7.85 11.59
CA ASP A 23 -5.72 8.80 11.35
C ASP A 23 -5.30 10.25 11.64
N GLU A 24 -4.45 10.48 12.65
CA GLU A 24 -3.88 11.79 12.94
C GLU A 24 -2.95 12.33 11.83
N LEU A 25 -2.35 11.46 11.03
CA LEU A 25 -1.40 11.82 9.96
C LEU A 25 -2.06 12.05 8.60
N ARG A 26 -3.31 11.60 8.41
CA ARG A 26 -4.00 11.70 7.13
C ARG A 26 -4.09 13.14 6.64
N GLY A 27 -3.73 13.36 5.38
CA GLY A 27 -3.80 14.69 4.75
C GLY A 27 -2.81 15.71 5.28
N LYS A 28 -1.91 15.32 6.20
CA LYS A 28 -0.81 16.17 6.70
C LYS A 28 0.49 15.80 6.00
N VAL A 29 1.35 16.79 5.83
CA VAL A 29 2.73 16.55 5.37
C VAL A 29 3.50 15.95 6.53
N THR A 30 4.03 14.74 6.35
CA THR A 30 4.87 14.05 7.34
C THR A 30 6.33 14.39 7.14
N GLN A 31 7.05 14.52 8.24
CA GLN A 31 8.50 14.61 8.26
C GLN A 31 9.13 13.22 8.42
N THR A 32 10.41 13.10 8.07
CA THR A 32 11.19 11.87 8.29
C THR A 32 11.12 11.46 9.76
N GLY A 33 10.82 10.19 10.00
CA GLY A 33 10.67 9.60 11.34
C GLY A 33 9.26 9.71 11.96
N GLU A 34 8.34 10.49 11.39
CA GLU A 34 6.94 10.51 11.85
C GLU A 34 6.15 9.31 11.28
N PHE A 35 6.49 8.95 10.04
CA PHE A 35 5.90 7.88 9.24
C PHE A 35 6.97 7.25 8.33
N TRP A 36 6.57 6.29 7.49
CA TRP A 36 7.42 5.74 6.43
C TRP A 36 7.83 6.83 5.44
N ASP A 37 9.11 6.89 5.07
CA ASP A 37 9.59 7.78 4.02
C ASP A 37 9.14 7.27 2.64
N VAL A 38 9.10 5.94 2.48
CA VAL A 38 8.69 5.27 1.25
C VAL A 38 7.73 4.12 1.56
N VAL A 39 6.63 4.07 0.82
CA VAL A 39 5.67 2.96 0.82
C VAL A 39 5.68 2.33 -0.57
N VAL A 40 6.07 1.06 -0.65
CA VAL A 40 6.07 0.31 -1.89
C VAL A 40 4.98 -0.74 -1.87
N ILE A 41 4.23 -0.85 -2.96
CA ILE A 41 3.27 -1.93 -3.20
C ILE A 41 3.79 -2.75 -4.38
N THR A 42 3.92 -4.08 -4.23
CA THR A 42 4.24 -4.93 -5.39
C THR A 42 2.97 -5.19 -6.20
N ALA A 43 3.12 -5.56 -7.47
CA ALA A 43 2.04 -5.92 -8.37
C ALA A 43 2.48 -7.10 -9.24
N ALA A 44 1.60 -8.06 -9.48
CA ALA A 44 1.87 -9.23 -10.31
C ALA A 44 1.87 -8.91 -11.82
N ASP A 45 1.16 -7.86 -12.24
CA ASP A 45 1.10 -7.43 -13.63
C ASP A 45 0.81 -5.93 -13.78
N LYS A 46 0.91 -5.44 -15.02
CA LYS A 46 0.69 -4.02 -15.35
C LYS A 46 -0.75 -3.56 -15.08
N LYS A 47 -1.74 -4.45 -15.20
CA LYS A 47 -3.14 -4.10 -14.92
C LYS A 47 -3.33 -3.84 -13.43
N GLN A 48 -2.73 -4.67 -12.58
CA GLN A 48 -2.74 -4.49 -11.13
C GLN A 48 -1.98 -3.23 -10.70
N GLU A 49 -0.84 -2.94 -11.32
CA GLU A 49 -0.10 -1.71 -11.06
C GLU A 49 -0.92 -0.45 -11.37
N LEU A 50 -1.56 -0.40 -12.54
CA LEU A 50 -2.45 0.70 -12.90
C LEU A 50 -3.61 0.85 -11.91
N ALA A 51 -4.19 -0.27 -11.46
CA ALA A 51 -5.25 -0.28 -10.45
C ALA A 51 -4.79 0.39 -9.14
N TYR A 52 -3.61 -0.01 -8.64
CA TYR A 52 -3.07 0.47 -7.38
C TYR A 52 -2.60 1.92 -7.47
N GLN A 53 -1.98 2.31 -8.59
CA GLN A 53 -1.66 3.71 -8.84
C GLN A 53 -2.91 4.59 -8.85
N GLN A 54 -4.00 4.13 -9.50
CA GLN A 54 -5.26 4.86 -9.52
C GLN A 54 -5.85 4.98 -8.11
N GLN A 55 -5.90 3.89 -7.34
CA GLN A 55 -6.35 3.91 -5.94
C GLN A 55 -5.52 4.86 -5.07
N LEU A 56 -4.19 4.78 -5.13
CA LEU A 56 -3.30 5.68 -4.40
C LEU A 56 -3.57 7.14 -4.75
N SER A 57 -3.70 7.44 -6.05
CA SER A 57 -3.95 8.79 -6.53
C SER A 57 -5.28 9.35 -5.99
N GLU A 58 -6.34 8.54 -5.96
CA GLU A 58 -7.62 8.96 -5.43
C GLU A 58 -7.60 9.14 -3.91
N LYS A 59 -6.92 8.24 -3.19
CA LYS A 59 -6.77 8.34 -1.73
C LYS A 59 -5.97 9.58 -1.33
N LEU A 60 -4.91 9.92 -2.07
CA LEU A 60 -4.16 11.15 -1.87
C LEU A 60 -5.03 12.39 -2.14
N LYS A 61 -5.82 12.40 -3.23
CA LYS A 61 -6.78 13.48 -3.54
C LYS A 61 -7.82 13.65 -2.43
N ARG A 62 -8.32 12.54 -1.87
CA ARG A 62 -9.26 12.52 -0.74
C ARG A 62 -8.59 12.80 0.61
N LYS A 63 -7.27 13.04 0.65
CA LYS A 63 -6.48 13.25 1.87
C LYS A 63 -6.59 12.09 2.87
N GLU A 64 -6.84 10.89 2.36
CA GLU A 64 -6.93 9.67 3.17
C GLU A 64 -5.56 9.11 3.55
N LEU A 65 -4.48 9.60 2.94
CA LEU A 65 -3.10 9.17 3.17
C LEU A 65 -2.24 10.33 3.65
N PRO A 66 -1.17 10.06 4.43
CA PRO A 66 -0.15 11.05 4.73
C PRO A 66 0.52 11.60 3.46
N LEU A 67 0.77 12.91 3.44
CA LEU A 67 1.45 13.63 2.37
C LEU A 67 2.95 13.71 2.66
N GLY A 68 3.77 13.93 1.62
CA GLY A 68 5.24 13.97 1.78
C GLY A 68 5.91 12.59 1.79
N VAL A 69 5.12 11.52 1.72
CA VAL A 69 5.58 10.13 1.58
C VAL A 69 5.72 9.77 0.11
N HIS A 70 6.75 9.00 -0.24
CA HIS A 70 6.90 8.46 -1.58
C HIS A 70 6.15 7.13 -1.72
N TYR A 71 5.06 7.12 -2.49
CA TYR A 71 4.30 5.91 -2.79
C TYR A 71 4.70 5.35 -4.16
N HIS A 72 5.19 4.11 -4.19
CA HIS A 72 5.56 3.40 -5.41
C HIS A 72 4.73 2.14 -5.60
N VAL A 73 4.49 1.79 -6.87
CA VAL A 73 3.94 0.49 -7.24
C VAL A 73 4.87 -0.14 -8.26
N PHE A 74 5.41 -1.31 -7.96
CA PHE A 74 6.34 -2.03 -8.86
C PHE A 74 5.74 -3.34 -9.32
N VAL A 75 5.80 -3.56 -10.64
CA VAL A 75 5.38 -4.81 -11.26
C VAL A 75 6.52 -5.82 -11.16
N ASP A 76 6.23 -7.05 -10.76
CA ASP A 76 7.20 -8.13 -10.78
C ASP A 76 7.72 -8.35 -12.22
N PRO A 77 9.02 -8.64 -12.40
CA PRO A 77 9.62 -8.82 -13.71
C PRO A 77 8.95 -9.95 -14.50
N PRO A 78 8.88 -9.83 -15.84
CA PRO A 78 8.24 -10.84 -16.68
C PRO A 78 9.00 -12.17 -16.57
N GLY A 79 8.26 -13.27 -16.48
CA GLY A 79 8.85 -14.60 -16.36
C GLY A 79 8.05 -15.49 -15.40
N PRO A 80 8.68 -16.55 -14.85
CA PRO A 80 8.08 -17.36 -13.81
C PRO A 80 7.64 -16.48 -12.64
N LYS A 81 6.50 -16.83 -12.01
CA LYS A 81 6.06 -16.15 -10.80
C LYS A 81 7.15 -16.21 -9.74
N ILE A 82 7.53 -15.05 -9.23
CA ILE A 82 8.45 -14.93 -8.11
C ILE A 82 7.65 -14.90 -6.81
N GLY A 83 8.20 -15.49 -5.76
CA GLY A 83 7.62 -15.36 -4.42
C GLY A 83 7.97 -14.01 -3.79
N ASN A 84 7.41 -13.71 -2.62
CA ASN A 84 7.60 -12.43 -1.93
C ASN A 84 9.07 -12.02 -1.80
N GLY A 85 9.97 -12.95 -1.45
CA GLY A 85 11.40 -12.65 -1.36
C GLY A 85 12.04 -12.22 -2.70
N GLY A 86 11.58 -12.78 -3.82
CA GLY A 86 11.99 -12.36 -5.15
C GLY A 86 11.45 -10.97 -5.47
N SER A 87 10.17 -10.70 -5.16
CA SER A 87 9.58 -9.36 -5.31
C SER A 87 10.29 -8.33 -4.44
N THR A 88 10.68 -8.69 -3.20
CA THR A 88 11.46 -7.81 -2.33
C THR A 88 12.79 -7.45 -2.99
N LEU A 89 13.53 -8.42 -3.52
CA LEU A 89 14.81 -8.15 -4.18
C LEU A 89 14.64 -7.25 -5.41
N HIS A 90 13.57 -7.47 -6.18
CA HIS A 90 13.26 -6.60 -7.31
C HIS A 90 12.93 -5.17 -6.87
N VAL A 91 12.12 -5.01 -5.82
CA VAL A 91 11.82 -3.69 -5.23
C VAL A 91 13.12 -2.98 -4.80
N LEU A 92 14.06 -3.68 -4.16
CA LEU A 92 15.34 -3.08 -3.74
C LEU A 92 16.15 -2.58 -4.95
N GLN A 93 16.19 -3.37 -6.03
CA GLN A 93 16.83 -2.94 -7.27
C GLN A 93 16.18 -1.66 -7.84
N CYS A 94 14.84 -1.61 -7.91
CA CYS A 94 14.13 -0.41 -8.38
C CYS A 94 14.39 0.81 -7.48
N LEU A 95 14.48 0.62 -6.17
CA LEU A 95 14.78 1.71 -5.23
C LEU A 95 16.21 2.24 -5.41
N GLU A 96 17.18 1.35 -5.64
CA GLU A 96 18.55 1.73 -5.98
C GLU A 96 18.61 2.53 -7.28
N GLU A 97 17.86 2.13 -8.31
CA GLU A 97 17.78 2.86 -9.58
C GLU A 97 17.16 4.27 -9.42
N ILE A 98 16.16 4.43 -8.54
CA ILE A 98 15.46 5.71 -8.35
C ILE A 98 16.21 6.65 -7.40
N TYR A 99 16.74 6.14 -6.30
CA TYR A 99 17.29 6.95 -5.20
C TYR A 99 18.81 6.88 -5.08
N GLY A 100 19.48 5.95 -5.79
CA GLY A 100 20.88 5.61 -5.56
C GLY A 100 21.12 5.20 -4.11
N ASP A 101 22.34 5.41 -3.61
CA ASP A 101 22.73 5.01 -2.24
C ASP A 101 21.85 5.58 -1.12
N LYS A 102 21.06 6.64 -1.40
CA LYS A 102 20.22 7.32 -0.41
C LYS A 102 19.09 6.45 0.13
N TRP A 103 18.61 5.44 -0.61
CA TRP A 103 17.49 4.61 -0.14
C TRP A 103 17.83 3.87 1.17
N THR A 104 19.12 3.58 1.41
CA THR A 104 19.62 2.91 2.62
C THR A 104 19.39 3.73 3.90
N SER A 105 19.15 5.04 3.78
CA SER A 105 18.85 5.95 4.89
C SER A 105 17.36 6.14 5.15
N LEU A 106 16.49 5.59 4.28
CA LEU A 106 15.05 5.76 4.35
C LEU A 106 14.38 4.63 5.13
N ILE A 107 13.30 4.95 5.83
CA ILE A 107 12.44 3.95 6.47
C ILE A 107 11.37 3.53 5.45
N ILE A 108 11.53 2.32 4.92
CA ILE A 108 10.73 1.80 3.80
C ILE A 108 9.84 0.65 4.28
N ILE A 109 8.56 0.67 3.88
CA ILE A 109 7.66 -0.48 4.00
C ILE A 109 7.31 -1.03 2.63
N ILE A 110 7.37 -2.35 2.49
CA ILE A 110 6.99 -3.08 1.27
C ILE A 110 5.74 -3.90 1.58
N ILE A 111 4.68 -3.67 0.81
CA ILE A 111 3.41 -4.39 0.87
C ILE A 111 3.36 -5.31 -0.33
N HIS A 112 3.44 -6.61 -0.09
CA HIS A 112 3.29 -7.60 -1.13
C HIS A 112 1.81 -7.75 -1.51
N SER A 113 1.49 -7.52 -2.78
CA SER A 113 0.16 -7.87 -3.27
C SER A 113 0.11 -9.36 -3.62
N ASP A 114 -0.68 -10.13 -2.90
CA ASP A 114 -1.01 -11.48 -3.33
C ASP A 114 -1.86 -11.46 -4.61
N THR A 115 -1.83 -12.55 -5.35
CA THR A 115 -2.50 -12.75 -6.66
C THR A 115 -4.04 -12.75 -6.59
N ASP A 116 -4.66 -11.72 -6.03
CA ASP A 116 -6.10 -11.49 -6.16
C ASP A 116 -6.37 -10.64 -7.41
N ARG A 117 -7.20 -11.15 -8.32
CA ARG A 117 -7.52 -10.49 -9.59
C ARG A 117 -8.25 -9.17 -9.33
N CYS A 118 -7.53 -8.05 -9.32
CA CYS A 118 -8.12 -6.73 -9.39
C CYS A 118 -8.87 -6.57 -10.73
N GLN A 119 -10.19 -6.73 -10.73
CA GLN A 119 -11.03 -6.30 -11.85
C GLN A 119 -11.13 -4.77 -11.81
N VAL A 120 -10.29 -4.10 -12.60
CA VAL A 120 -10.45 -2.68 -12.88
C VAL A 120 -11.54 -2.53 -13.94
N ALA A 121 -12.59 -1.76 -13.66
CA ALA A 121 -13.51 -1.27 -14.67
C ALA A 121 -12.79 -0.19 -15.49
N VAL A 122 -12.43 -0.50 -16.72
CA VAL A 122 -11.89 0.49 -17.66
C VAL A 122 -13.07 1.26 -18.25
N PRO A 123 -13.10 2.59 -18.21
CA PRO A 123 -14.14 3.37 -18.88
C PRO A 123 -13.87 3.34 -20.39
N ASP A 124 -14.43 2.36 -21.08
CA ASP A 124 -14.59 2.43 -22.53
C ASP A 124 -15.60 3.53 -22.86
N GLY A 125 -15.24 4.37 -23.83
CA GLY A 125 -16.06 5.49 -24.29
C GLY A 125 -17.42 5.01 -24.79
N GLY A 126 -18.41 5.03 -23.89
CA GLY A 126 -19.79 4.70 -24.23
C GLY A 126 -20.56 4.07 -23.07
N LYS A 127 -21.32 4.93 -22.37
CA LYS A 127 -22.36 4.63 -21.37
C LYS A 127 -21.88 4.37 -19.94
N SER A 128 -22.08 5.43 -19.14
CA SER A 128 -22.08 5.44 -17.69
C SER A 128 -23.10 4.43 -17.14
N THR A 129 -22.62 3.43 -16.41
CA THR A 129 -23.38 2.79 -15.34
C THR A 129 -22.56 2.88 -14.05
N TYR A 130 -22.70 4.01 -13.36
CA TYR A 130 -22.28 4.15 -11.97
C TYR A 130 -23.20 3.30 -11.09
N SER A 131 -22.79 2.06 -10.80
CA SER A 131 -23.41 1.25 -9.76
C SER A 131 -22.93 1.75 -8.38
N ARG A 132 -23.77 2.54 -7.73
CA ARG A 132 -23.71 2.78 -6.27
C ARG A 132 -23.70 1.42 -5.57
N GLY A 133 -22.54 0.92 -5.15
CA GLY A 133 -22.46 -0.35 -4.42
C GLY A 133 -21.14 -1.12 -4.42
N ALA A 134 -20.07 -0.65 -5.07
CA ALA A 134 -18.78 -1.35 -5.09
C ALA A 134 -17.67 -0.59 -4.33
N SER A 135 -17.84 -0.39 -3.02
CA SER A 135 -16.75 0.08 -2.14
C SER A 135 -15.79 -1.04 -1.70
N HIS A 136 -16.04 -2.28 -2.10
CA HIS A 136 -15.11 -3.40 -1.89
C HIS A 136 -14.27 -3.61 -3.14
N ILE A 137 -13.42 -2.63 -3.45
CA ILE A 137 -12.36 -2.80 -4.45
C ILE A 137 -11.16 -3.38 -3.70
N CYS A 138 -10.78 -4.58 -4.11
CA CYS A 138 -9.63 -5.40 -3.72
C CYS A 138 -8.55 -4.70 -2.85
N GLY A 139 -8.41 -5.19 -1.62
CA GLY A 139 -7.12 -5.67 -1.11
C GLY A 139 -6.13 -4.69 -0.48
N LEU A 140 -6.30 -3.37 -0.58
CA LEU A 140 -5.42 -2.43 0.15
C LEU A 140 -6.22 -1.62 1.16
N HIS A 141 -6.59 -2.27 2.26
CA HIS A 141 -6.89 -1.54 3.48
C HIS A 141 -5.56 -1.01 4.07
N LEU A 142 -4.97 -0.04 3.37
CA LEU A 142 -3.73 0.66 3.74
C LEU A 142 -3.66 1.06 5.22
N PRO A 143 -4.76 1.48 5.89
CA PRO A 143 -4.72 1.81 7.31
C PRO A 143 -4.29 0.65 8.21
N LEU A 144 -4.59 -0.60 7.85
CA LEU A 144 -4.24 -1.78 8.65
C LEU A 144 -2.77 -2.20 8.46
N PHE A 145 -2.15 -1.85 7.33
CA PHE A 145 -0.77 -2.23 7.01
C PHE A 145 0.24 -1.12 7.30
N LEU A 146 -0.20 0.15 7.29
CA LEU A 146 0.66 1.32 7.49
C LEU A 146 0.65 1.87 8.93
N GLY A 147 -0.32 1.46 9.76
CA GLY A 147 -0.46 1.88 11.15
C GLY A 147 0.45 1.14 12.11
#